data_AF-A0AAD9R6N9-F1
#
_entry.id   AF-A0AAD9R6N9-F1
#
_cell.length_a   1.000
_cell.length_b   1.000
_cell.length_c   1.000
_cell.angle_alpha   90.00
_cell.angle_beta   90.00
_cell.angle_gamma   90.00
#
_symmetry.space_group_name_H-M   'P 1'
#
loop_
_entity.id
_entity.type
_entity.pdbx_description
1 polymer ?
#
loop_
_entity_poly.entity_id
_entity_poly.type
_entity_poly.pdbx_seq_one_letter_code
_entity_poly.pdbx_strand_id
1 'polypeptide(L)'
;MFSEREMLSKAISMSFISPFLPSISTFFLWSTAYFFLCILNYHRSYEWNCRLVTIWHASLVTILCSWCAFITGPWPLEFMGDANTPFQSLIAAISLGYFVFDFLWCLYMGTEGIVMLFHHVISISGIAFVQFNGYSGPELIATILGTEISNPFLQLRWFMRETKNYETFLAKMNDIIFMAMFIGWRIGPGSLLWYQTVLVSSKPKLFVKIGGTGVYDKESKRPVCSQRPQKITRNLNNLDHDNKSKIPDGQRELGVVKLKHVIHFAW
;
A
#
# COMPACT_ATOMS: atom_id res chain seq x y z
N MET A 1 -36.94 32.38 4.59
CA MET A 1 -36.52 32.05 3.23
C MET A 1 -35.01 32.18 3.19
N PHE A 2 -34.27 31.07 3.17
CA PHE A 2 -32.79 31.12 3.13
C PHE A 2 -32.35 31.78 1.81
N SER A 3 -31.36 32.66 1.86
CA SER A 3 -30.78 33.25 0.66
C SER A 3 -30.13 32.16 -0.19
N GLU A 4 -30.22 32.25 -1.53
CA GLU A 4 -29.61 31.29 -2.47
C GLU A 4 -28.11 31.09 -2.19
N ARG A 5 -27.40 32.15 -1.80
CA ARG A 5 -25.99 32.09 -1.38
C ARG A 5 -25.78 31.26 -0.10
N GLU A 6 -26.73 31.31 0.81
CA GLU A 6 -26.68 30.61 2.08
C GLU A 6 -27.03 29.12 1.90
N MET A 7 -27.94 28.80 0.98
CA MET A 7 -28.18 27.43 0.53
C MET A 7 -26.96 26.85 -0.20
N LEU A 8 -26.33 27.62 -1.10
CA LEU A 8 -25.10 27.20 -1.79
C LEU A 8 -23.94 27.00 -0.81
N SER A 9 -23.74 27.92 0.14
CA SER A 9 -22.71 27.78 1.18
C SER A 9 -22.96 26.55 2.07
N LYS A 10 -24.21 26.25 2.41
CA LYS A 10 -24.57 25.05 3.16
C LYS A 10 -24.38 23.78 2.33
N ALA A 11 -24.77 23.79 1.06
CA ALA A 11 -24.58 22.65 0.15
C ALA A 11 -23.10 22.34 -0.06
N ILE A 12 -22.27 23.37 -0.26
CA ILE A 12 -20.80 23.24 -0.37
C ILE A 12 -20.21 22.73 0.95
N SER A 13 -20.61 23.30 2.08
CA SER A 13 -20.14 22.84 3.40
C SER A 13 -20.51 21.37 3.64
N MET A 14 -21.75 20.98 3.36
CA MET A 14 -22.24 19.61 3.51
C MET A 14 -21.56 18.64 2.54
N SER A 15 -21.22 19.07 1.32
CA SER A 15 -20.52 18.23 0.34
C SER A 15 -19.06 17.95 0.74
N PHE A 16 -18.40 18.85 1.46
CA PHE A 16 -17.06 18.62 2.01
C PHE A 16 -17.07 17.84 3.33
N ILE A 17 -18.03 18.12 4.22
CA ILE A 17 -18.14 17.45 5.52
C ILE A 17 -18.46 15.95 5.34
N SER A 18 -19.32 15.62 4.37
CA SER A 18 -19.79 14.26 4.12
C SER A 18 -18.66 13.22 3.89
N PRO A 19 -17.64 13.45 3.04
CA PRO A 19 -16.50 12.54 2.89
C PRO A 19 -15.41 12.69 3.95
N PHE A 20 -15.23 13.89 4.50
CA PHE A 20 -14.13 14.20 5.43
C PHE A 20 -14.30 13.56 6.80
N LEU A 21 -15.50 13.67 7.38
CA LEU A 21 -15.77 13.20 8.74
C LEU A 21 -15.61 11.66 8.88
N PRO A 22 -16.10 10.82 7.95
CA PRO A 22 -15.86 9.38 7.99
C PRO A 22 -14.37 9.01 7.85
N SER A 23 -13.64 9.74 7.02
CA SER A 23 -12.20 9.47 6.78
C SER A 23 -11.36 9.77 8.02
N ILE A 24 -11.65 10.86 8.73
CA ILE A 24 -10.99 11.17 10.00
C ILE A 24 -11.39 10.18 11.09
N SER A 25 -12.68 9.85 11.19
CA SER A 25 -13.17 8.92 12.19
C SER A 25 -12.50 7.54 12.05
N THR A 26 -12.34 7.06 10.81
CA THR A 26 -11.66 5.79 10.54
C THR A 26 -10.16 5.86 10.80
N PHE A 27 -9.48 6.97 10.53
CA PHE A 27 -8.08 7.17 10.94
C PHE A 27 -7.90 7.01 12.47
N PHE A 28 -8.75 7.65 13.27
CA PHE A 28 -8.70 7.52 14.72
C PHE A 28 -9.09 6.11 15.19
N LEU A 29 -10.01 5.44 14.50
CA LEU A 29 -10.35 4.05 14.76
C LEU A 29 -9.14 3.14 14.57
N TRP A 30 -8.42 3.25 13.46
CA TRP A 30 -7.21 2.47 13.18
C TRP A 30 -6.09 2.78 14.17
N SER A 31 -5.90 4.06 14.50
CA SER A 31 -4.94 4.48 15.53
C SER A 31 -5.26 3.86 16.89
N THR A 32 -6.53 3.88 17.28
CA THR A 32 -6.98 3.29 18.56
C THR A 32 -6.79 1.77 18.56
N ALA A 33 -7.10 1.10 17.46
CA ALA A 33 -6.86 -0.34 17.31
C ALA A 33 -5.35 -0.67 17.42
N TYR A 34 -4.49 0.14 16.82
CA TYR A 34 -3.03 0.00 16.95
C TYR A 34 -2.55 0.12 18.41
N PHE A 35 -2.95 1.18 19.12
CA PHE A 35 -2.55 1.37 20.52
C PHE A 35 -3.10 0.27 21.42
N PHE A 36 -4.34 -0.16 21.18
CA PHE A 36 -4.94 -1.29 21.88
C PHE A 36 -4.14 -2.58 21.67
N LEU A 37 -3.73 -2.88 20.43
CA LEU A 37 -2.86 -4.02 20.13
C LEU A 37 -1.47 -3.88 20.78
N CYS A 38 -0.92 -2.67 20.87
CA CYS A 38 0.33 -2.42 21.58
C CYS A 38 0.22 -2.73 23.09
N ILE A 39 -0.92 -2.44 23.70
CA ILE A 39 -1.18 -2.79 25.11
C ILE A 39 -1.31 -4.31 25.27
N LEU A 40 -2.11 -4.96 24.41
CA LEU A 40 -2.33 -6.42 24.50
C LEU A 40 -1.07 -7.23 24.21
N ASN A 41 -0.29 -6.82 23.21
CA ASN A 41 0.92 -7.51 22.77
C ASN A 41 2.17 -6.72 23.17
N TYR A 42 2.25 -6.24 24.41
CA TYR A 42 3.36 -5.39 24.88
C TYR A 42 4.74 -6.07 24.78
N HIS A 43 4.79 -7.39 24.72
CA HIS A 43 6.02 -8.16 24.52
C HIS A 43 6.52 -8.18 23.06
N ARG A 44 5.68 -7.77 22.10
CA ARG A 44 5.99 -7.75 20.67
C ARG A 44 6.47 -6.37 20.25
N SER A 45 7.15 -6.30 19.11
CA SER A 45 7.60 -5.02 18.56
C SER A 45 6.41 -4.14 18.14
N TYR A 46 6.66 -2.83 18.04
CA TYR A 46 5.67 -1.90 17.50
C TYR A 46 5.28 -2.24 16.05
N GLU A 47 6.23 -2.72 15.25
CA GLU A 47 5.99 -3.18 13.88
C GLU A 47 5.06 -4.39 13.82
N TRP A 48 5.21 -5.35 14.75
CA TRP A 48 4.31 -6.50 14.85
C TRP A 48 2.85 -6.04 14.99
N ASN A 49 2.60 -5.08 15.88
CA ASN A 49 1.26 -4.56 16.11
C ASN A 49 0.72 -3.77 14.91
N CYS A 50 1.58 -3.00 14.22
CA CYS A 50 1.17 -2.30 13.00
C CYS A 50 0.77 -3.29 11.89
N ARG A 51 1.57 -4.34 11.67
CA ARG A 51 1.27 -5.38 10.67
C ARG A 51 0.01 -6.18 10.99
N LEU A 52 -0.35 -6.34 12.27
CA LEU A 52 -1.65 -6.91 12.65
C LEU A 52 -2.81 -6.01 12.22
N VAL A 53 -2.68 -4.68 12.41
CA VAL A 53 -3.65 -3.71 11.90
C VAL A 53 -3.76 -3.79 10.38
N THR A 54 -2.63 -3.93 9.67
CA THR A 54 -2.62 -4.12 8.21
C THR A 54 -3.38 -5.37 7.77
N ILE A 55 -3.20 -6.51 8.45
CA ILE A 55 -3.98 -7.72 8.14
C ILE A 55 -5.47 -7.46 8.34
N TRP A 56 -5.86 -6.86 9.47
CA TRP A 56 -7.26 -6.58 9.78
C TRP A 56 -7.88 -5.65 8.75
N HIS A 57 -7.16 -4.59 8.37
CA HIS A 57 -7.57 -3.68 7.31
C HIS A 57 -7.80 -4.43 6.00
N ALA A 58 -6.76 -5.11 5.51
CA ALA A 58 -6.79 -5.77 4.21
C ALA A 58 -7.89 -6.84 4.13
N SER A 59 -8.07 -7.64 5.18
CA SER A 59 -9.16 -8.61 5.25
C SER A 59 -10.54 -7.95 5.24
N LEU A 60 -10.73 -6.89 6.05
CA LEU A 60 -12.00 -6.17 6.11
C LEU A 60 -12.36 -5.57 4.75
N VAL A 61 -11.47 -4.80 4.13
CA VAL A 61 -11.78 -4.12 2.87
C VAL A 61 -11.88 -5.10 1.70
N THR A 62 -11.15 -6.22 1.72
CA THR A 62 -11.33 -7.29 0.73
C THR A 62 -12.75 -7.86 0.78
N ILE A 63 -13.27 -8.14 1.98
CA ILE A 63 -14.63 -8.66 2.15
C ILE A 63 -15.65 -7.62 1.71
N LEU A 64 -15.51 -6.37 2.16
CA LEU A 64 -16.44 -5.29 1.81
C LEU A 64 -16.43 -4.97 0.32
N CYS A 65 -15.26 -4.91 -0.31
CA CYS A 65 -15.14 -4.66 -1.74
C CYS A 65 -15.68 -5.82 -2.57
N SER A 66 -15.45 -7.07 -2.15
CA SER A 66 -16.03 -8.25 -2.82
C SER A 66 -17.55 -8.21 -2.75
N TRP A 67 -18.10 -7.91 -1.58
CA TRP A 67 -19.55 -7.76 -1.41
C TRP A 67 -20.10 -6.62 -2.27
N CYS A 68 -19.40 -5.48 -2.31
CA CYS A 68 -19.78 -4.35 -3.15
C CYS A 68 -19.70 -4.69 -4.65
N ALA A 69 -18.65 -5.36 -5.12
CA ALA A 69 -18.43 -5.60 -6.54
C ALA A 69 -19.33 -6.71 -7.11
N PHE A 70 -19.62 -7.75 -6.31
CA PHE A 70 -20.31 -8.95 -6.80
C PHE A 70 -21.76 -9.09 -6.35
N ILE A 71 -22.17 -8.41 -5.27
CA ILE A 71 -23.51 -8.62 -4.67
C ILE A 71 -24.36 -7.35 -4.76
N THR A 72 -23.87 -6.21 -4.27
CA THR A 72 -24.72 -5.02 -4.03
C THR A 72 -24.50 -3.86 -5.00
N GLY A 73 -23.29 -3.69 -5.50
CA GLY A 73 -22.88 -2.51 -6.24
C GLY A 73 -22.84 -2.74 -7.75
N PRO A 74 -22.73 -1.65 -8.51
CA PRO A 74 -22.58 -1.73 -9.96
C PRO A 74 -21.27 -2.42 -10.33
N TRP A 75 -21.31 -3.25 -11.38
CA TRP A 75 -20.14 -3.99 -11.85
C TRP A 75 -19.02 -3.02 -12.28
N PRO A 76 -17.81 -3.07 -11.68
CA PRO A 76 -16.78 -2.06 -11.87
C PRO A 76 -16.34 -1.78 -13.31
N LEU A 77 -16.38 -2.79 -14.18
CA LEU A 77 -15.94 -2.64 -15.58
C LEU A 77 -17.00 -2.01 -16.48
N GLU A 78 -18.27 -2.00 -16.07
CA GLU A 78 -19.38 -1.46 -16.87
C GLU A 78 -19.73 -0.03 -16.47
N PHE A 79 -19.73 0.26 -15.16
CA PHE A 79 -20.18 1.53 -14.59
C PHE A 79 -19.02 2.47 -14.23
N MET A 80 -17.90 2.32 -14.92
CA MET A 80 -16.68 3.06 -14.63
C MET A 80 -16.86 4.58 -14.79
N GLY A 81 -16.37 5.36 -13.83
CA GLY A 81 -16.49 6.81 -13.80
C GLY A 81 -17.86 7.32 -13.32
N ASP A 82 -18.80 6.43 -12.97
CA ASP A 82 -20.09 6.82 -12.42
C ASP A 82 -19.96 7.34 -10.97
N ALA A 83 -21.05 7.91 -10.46
CA ALA A 83 -21.12 8.48 -9.11
C ALA A 83 -20.91 7.41 -8.03
N ASN A 84 -20.23 7.78 -6.96
CA ASN A 84 -19.96 6.89 -5.84
C ASN A 84 -21.27 6.53 -5.13
N THR A 85 -21.50 5.24 -4.88
CA THR A 85 -22.56 4.84 -3.95
C THR A 85 -22.16 5.15 -2.50
N PRO A 86 -23.11 5.32 -1.57
CA PRO A 86 -22.79 5.51 -0.15
C PRO A 86 -21.90 4.40 0.42
N PHE A 87 -22.09 3.16 -0.05
CA PHE A 87 -21.28 2.02 0.39
C PHE A 87 -19.84 2.09 -0.16
N GLN A 88 -19.67 2.48 -1.43
CA GLN A 88 -18.34 2.71 -2.02
C GLN A 88 -17.60 3.84 -1.27
N SER A 89 -18.31 4.94 -0.94
CA SER A 89 -17.74 6.04 -0.17
C SER A 89 -17.36 5.65 1.25
N LEU A 90 -18.13 4.75 1.90
CA LEU A 90 -17.77 4.21 3.22
C LEU A 90 -16.50 3.37 3.15
N ILE A 91 -16.39 2.47 2.16
CA ILE A 91 -15.19 1.64 1.97
C ILE A 91 -13.98 2.53 1.68
N ALA A 92 -14.13 3.53 0.80
CA ALA A 92 -13.09 4.50 0.49
C ALA A 92 -12.65 5.28 1.75
N ALA A 93 -13.57 5.67 2.63
CA ALA A 93 -13.22 6.31 3.90
C ALA A 93 -12.41 5.38 4.82
N ILE A 94 -12.83 4.12 4.97
CA ILE A 94 -12.13 3.11 5.79
C ILE A 94 -10.70 2.89 5.28
N SER A 95 -10.52 2.78 3.95
CA SER A 95 -9.21 2.70 3.31
C SER A 95 -8.40 3.97 3.46
N LEU A 96 -8.96 5.14 3.20
CA LEU A 96 -8.23 6.40 3.32
C LEU A 96 -7.72 6.61 4.75
N GLY A 97 -8.55 6.37 5.76
CA GLY A 97 -8.16 6.47 7.16
C GLY A 97 -7.01 5.52 7.53
N TYR A 98 -7.06 4.27 7.05
CA TYR A 98 -5.97 3.31 7.25
C TYR A 98 -4.69 3.74 6.54
N PHE A 99 -4.76 4.08 5.26
CA PHE A 99 -3.57 4.45 4.47
C PHE A 99 -2.86 5.68 5.05
N VAL A 100 -3.62 6.66 5.57
CA VAL A 100 -3.05 7.82 6.28
C VAL A 100 -2.39 7.40 7.59
N PHE A 101 -3.04 6.54 8.39
CA PHE A 101 -2.44 5.98 9.61
C PHE A 101 -1.12 5.25 9.31
N ASP A 102 -1.13 4.33 8.35
CA ASP A 102 0.01 3.50 7.98
C ASP A 102 1.17 4.33 7.42
N PHE A 103 0.86 5.34 6.59
CA PHE A 103 1.84 6.28 6.07
C PHE A 103 2.53 7.08 7.18
N LEU A 104 1.77 7.64 8.12
CA LEU A 104 2.33 8.40 9.25
C LEU A 104 3.17 7.49 10.16
N TRP A 105 2.71 6.26 10.39
CA TRP A 105 3.44 5.28 11.15
C TRP A 105 4.78 4.92 10.49
N CYS A 106 4.78 4.67 9.17
CA CYS A 106 5.98 4.37 8.39
C CYS A 106 6.96 5.55 8.37
N LEU A 107 6.47 6.79 8.25
CA LEU A 107 7.30 8.00 8.33
C LEU A 107 7.95 8.14 9.71
N TYR A 108 7.19 7.89 10.78
CA TYR A 108 7.68 8.02 12.14
C TYR A 108 8.71 6.93 12.49
N MET A 109 8.44 5.68 12.11
CA MET A 109 9.31 4.54 12.44
C MET A 109 10.48 4.35 11.45
N GLY A 110 10.39 4.92 10.24
CA GLY A 110 11.42 4.80 9.21
C GLY A 110 11.64 3.37 8.72
N THR A 111 10.61 2.53 8.78
CA THR A 111 10.70 1.09 8.46
C THR A 111 10.66 0.78 6.97
N GLU A 112 10.08 1.68 6.18
CA GLU A 112 9.79 1.45 4.77
C GLU A 112 10.64 2.33 3.84
N GLY A 113 10.96 1.79 2.66
CA GLY A 113 11.73 2.52 1.64
C GLY A 113 10.94 3.64 0.96
N ILE A 114 11.66 4.56 0.31
CA ILE A 114 11.05 5.71 -0.40
C ILE A 114 9.99 5.31 -1.44
N VAL A 115 10.15 4.13 -2.06
CA VAL A 115 9.19 3.61 -3.07
C VAL A 115 7.84 3.32 -2.43
N MET A 116 7.82 2.66 -1.26
CA MET A 116 6.59 2.41 -0.50
C MET A 116 5.94 3.71 -0.04
N LEU A 117 6.73 4.68 0.43
CA LEU A 117 6.19 5.99 0.80
C LEU A 117 5.54 6.70 -0.39
N PHE A 118 6.15 6.65 -1.58
CA PHE A 118 5.52 7.17 -2.80
C PHE A 118 4.22 6.42 -3.15
N HIS A 119 4.20 5.10 -2.98
CA HIS A 119 2.98 4.30 -3.16
C HIS A 119 1.86 4.79 -2.25
N HIS A 120 2.14 4.98 -0.95
CA HIS A 120 1.15 5.53 -0.01
C HIS A 120 0.66 6.92 -0.45
N VAL A 121 1.56 7.82 -0.87
CA VAL A 121 1.16 9.16 -1.33
C VAL A 121 0.23 9.09 -2.53
N ILE A 122 0.53 8.24 -3.53
CA ILE A 122 -0.31 8.06 -4.72
C ILE A 122 -1.65 7.45 -4.33
N SER A 123 -1.66 6.40 -3.51
CA SER A 123 -2.88 5.71 -3.05
C SER A 123 -3.78 6.64 -2.23
N ILE A 124 -3.22 7.36 -1.25
CA ILE A 124 -3.94 8.36 -0.44
C ILE A 124 -4.54 9.43 -1.35
N SER A 125 -3.75 9.97 -2.28
CA SER A 125 -4.21 11.02 -3.19
C SER A 125 -5.31 10.52 -4.12
N GLY A 126 -5.20 9.30 -4.63
CA GLY A 126 -6.20 8.65 -5.49
C GLY A 126 -7.52 8.41 -4.77
N ILE A 127 -7.47 7.78 -3.60
CA ILE A 127 -8.65 7.49 -2.78
C ILE A 127 -9.32 8.81 -2.36
N ALA A 128 -8.54 9.78 -1.86
CA ALA A 128 -9.06 11.09 -1.49
C ALA A 128 -9.74 11.79 -2.67
N PHE A 129 -9.10 11.79 -3.85
CA PHE A 129 -9.68 12.42 -5.03
C PHE A 129 -11.05 11.82 -5.39
N VAL A 130 -11.16 10.49 -5.47
CA VAL A 130 -12.43 9.80 -5.76
C VAL A 130 -13.48 10.11 -4.70
N GLN A 131 -13.08 10.13 -3.44
CA GLN A 131 -13.96 10.38 -2.30
C GLN A 131 -14.51 11.81 -2.27
N PHE A 132 -13.67 12.82 -2.49
CA PHE A 132 -14.09 14.24 -2.48
C PHE A 132 -14.77 14.66 -3.79
N ASN A 133 -14.39 14.06 -4.91
CA ASN A 133 -15.03 14.33 -6.20
C ASN A 133 -16.38 13.63 -6.32
N GLY A 134 -16.59 12.49 -5.64
CA GLY A 134 -17.86 11.76 -5.64
C GLY A 134 -18.12 10.93 -6.90
N TYR A 135 -17.10 10.68 -7.72
CA TYR A 135 -17.18 9.85 -8.93
C TYR A 135 -15.98 8.91 -8.98
N SER A 136 -16.07 7.86 -9.80
CA SER A 136 -15.08 6.79 -9.97
C SER A 136 -15.02 5.76 -8.83
N GLY A 137 -16.12 5.62 -8.08
CA GLY A 137 -16.28 4.64 -7.02
C GLY A 137 -16.17 3.19 -7.49
N PRO A 138 -16.79 2.77 -8.61
CA PRO A 138 -16.71 1.39 -9.08
C PRO A 138 -15.28 0.93 -9.37
N GLU A 139 -14.49 1.70 -10.12
CA GLU A 139 -13.09 1.38 -10.38
C GLU A 139 -12.20 1.50 -9.13
N LEU A 140 -12.52 2.40 -8.20
CA LEU A 140 -11.81 2.47 -6.92
C LEU A 140 -12.01 1.17 -6.11
N ILE A 141 -13.23 0.66 -6.02
CA ILE A 141 -13.50 -0.61 -5.31
C ILE A 141 -12.80 -1.78 -5.97
N ALA A 142 -12.83 -1.87 -7.30
CA ALA A 142 -12.09 -2.91 -8.01
C ALA A 142 -10.58 -2.81 -7.78
N THR A 143 -10.06 -1.57 -7.73
CA THR A 143 -8.66 -1.31 -7.41
C THR A 143 -8.34 -1.79 -6.00
N ILE A 144 -9.06 -1.33 -4.97
CA ILE A 144 -8.86 -1.73 -3.57
C ILE A 144 -8.96 -3.25 -3.41
N LEU A 145 -9.94 -3.90 -4.04
CA LEU A 145 -10.09 -5.35 -3.99
C LEU A 145 -8.88 -6.04 -4.59
N GLY A 146 -8.54 -5.71 -5.84
CA GLY A 146 -7.39 -6.30 -6.52
C GLY A 146 -6.11 -6.03 -5.75
N THR A 147 -6.04 -4.90 -5.02
CA THR A 147 -4.86 -4.52 -4.29
C THR A 147 -4.68 -5.23 -2.96
N GLU A 148 -5.73 -5.27 -2.15
CA GLU A 148 -5.66 -5.72 -0.76
C GLU A 148 -5.83 -7.22 -0.60
N ILE A 149 -6.43 -7.93 -1.57
CA ILE A 149 -6.75 -9.36 -1.43
C ILE A 149 -5.52 -10.26 -1.18
N SER A 150 -4.35 -9.83 -1.62
CA SER A 150 -3.08 -10.55 -1.44
C SER A 150 -2.29 -10.10 -0.20
N ASN A 151 -2.65 -8.95 0.38
CA ASN A 151 -1.90 -8.31 1.46
C ASN A 151 -1.91 -9.10 2.78
N PRO A 152 -2.99 -9.81 3.20
CA PRO A 152 -2.93 -10.65 4.40
C PRO A 152 -1.84 -11.72 4.32
N PHE A 153 -1.63 -12.32 3.15
CA PHE A 153 -0.60 -13.33 2.94
C PHE A 153 0.81 -12.72 2.89
N LEU A 154 0.94 -11.48 2.41
CA LEU A 154 2.18 -10.69 2.50
C LEU A 154 2.59 -10.49 3.95
N GLN A 155 1.66 -10.03 4.79
CA GLN A 155 1.93 -9.80 6.19
C GLN A 155 2.18 -11.11 6.95
N LEU A 156 1.41 -12.16 6.66
CA LEU A 156 1.62 -13.47 7.27
C LEU A 156 3.02 -14.02 6.98
N ARG A 157 3.54 -13.79 5.76
CA ARG A 157 4.93 -14.12 5.41
C ARG A 157 5.94 -13.44 6.34
N TRP A 158 5.73 -12.15 6.63
CA TRP A 158 6.58 -11.41 7.58
C TRP A 158 6.50 -12.03 8.98
N PHE A 159 5.29 -12.33 9.48
CA PHE A 159 5.11 -12.96 10.80
C PHE A 159 5.80 -14.34 10.91
N MET A 160 5.76 -15.15 9.84
CA MET A 160 6.45 -16.43 9.83
C MET A 160 7.98 -16.28 9.86
N ARG A 161 8.52 -15.24 9.23
CA ARG A 161 9.95 -14.91 9.32
C ARG A 161 10.33 -14.44 10.72
N GLU A 162 9.52 -13.55 11.29
CA GLU A 162 9.74 -12.99 12.63
C GLU A 162 9.67 -14.08 13.72
N THR A 163 8.80 -15.08 13.55
CA THR A 163 8.68 -16.23 14.45
C THR A 163 9.65 -17.38 14.14
N LYS A 164 10.58 -17.20 13.19
CA LYS A 164 11.56 -18.22 12.74
C LYS A 164 10.93 -19.51 12.19
N ASN A 165 9.68 -19.44 11.73
CA ASN A 165 8.91 -20.56 11.18
C ASN A 165 8.85 -20.57 9.64
N TYR A 166 9.75 -19.84 8.97
CA TYR A 166 9.71 -19.68 7.51
C TYR A 166 10.11 -20.93 6.70
N GLU A 167 10.75 -21.92 7.34
CA GLU A 167 11.11 -23.19 6.69
C GLU A 167 9.96 -24.22 6.70
N THR A 168 8.87 -23.91 7.38
CA THR A 168 7.73 -24.83 7.54
C THR A 168 6.94 -25.02 6.25
N PHE A 169 6.21 -26.13 6.15
CA PHE A 169 5.29 -26.36 5.03
C PHE A 169 4.22 -25.25 4.92
N LEU A 170 3.75 -24.72 6.05
CA LEU A 170 2.79 -23.62 6.08
C LEU A 170 3.33 -22.34 5.45
N ALA A 171 4.61 -22.01 5.69
CA ALA A 171 5.27 -20.86 5.06
C ALA A 171 5.36 -21.01 3.53
N LYS A 172 5.69 -22.21 3.06
CA LYS A 172 5.72 -22.52 1.62
C LYS A 172 4.32 -22.43 1.00
N MET A 173 3.29 -22.95 1.66
CA MET A 173 1.91 -22.81 1.21
C MET A 173 1.46 -21.35 1.14
N ASN A 174 1.79 -20.54 2.15
CA ASN A 174 1.48 -19.11 2.15
C ASN A 174 2.12 -18.39 0.95
N ASP A 175 3.39 -18.67 0.66
CA ASP A 175 4.08 -18.07 -0.49
C ASP A 175 3.42 -18.47 -1.82
N ILE A 176 2.94 -19.72 -1.96
CA ILE A 176 2.19 -20.18 -3.13
C ILE A 176 0.85 -19.43 -3.26
N ILE A 177 0.07 -19.34 -2.17
CA ILE A 177 -1.22 -18.66 -2.17
C ILE A 177 -1.03 -17.18 -2.52
N PHE A 178 -0.08 -16.52 -1.87
CA PHE A 178 0.29 -15.15 -2.15
C PHE A 178 0.65 -14.93 -3.63
N MET A 179 1.49 -15.79 -4.20
CA MET A 179 1.86 -15.71 -5.62
C MET A 179 0.65 -15.91 -6.54
N ALA A 180 -0.20 -16.89 -6.22
CA ALA A 180 -1.43 -17.14 -6.98
C ALA A 180 -2.38 -15.94 -6.94
N MET A 181 -2.53 -15.30 -5.77
CA MET A 181 -3.34 -14.09 -5.62
C MET A 181 -2.73 -12.89 -6.34
N PHE A 182 -1.41 -12.73 -6.28
CA PHE A 182 -0.72 -11.67 -7.02
C PHE A 182 -0.96 -11.80 -8.52
N ILE A 183 -0.71 -12.97 -9.10
CA ILE A 183 -0.91 -13.17 -10.54
C ILE A 183 -2.40 -13.09 -10.90
N GLY A 184 -3.25 -13.79 -10.15
CA GLY A 184 -4.66 -13.96 -10.42
C GLY A 184 -5.52 -12.71 -10.23
N TRP A 185 -5.11 -11.77 -9.38
CA TRP A 185 -5.85 -10.52 -9.12
C TRP A 185 -5.10 -9.26 -9.54
N ARG A 186 -3.81 -9.15 -9.23
CA ARG A 186 -3.03 -7.94 -9.56
C ARG A 186 -2.65 -7.89 -11.02
N ILE A 187 -2.05 -8.96 -11.54
CA ILE A 187 -1.56 -8.94 -12.93
C ILE A 187 -2.72 -9.11 -13.91
N GLY A 188 -3.61 -10.08 -13.72
CA GLY A 188 -4.73 -10.32 -14.65
C GLY A 188 -5.80 -9.21 -14.59
N PRO A 189 -6.77 -9.30 -13.67
CA PRO A 189 -7.84 -8.32 -13.51
C PRO A 189 -7.36 -6.88 -13.31
N GLY A 190 -6.26 -6.68 -12.57
CA GLY A 190 -5.68 -5.34 -12.38
C GLY A 190 -5.19 -4.70 -13.69
N SER A 191 -4.54 -5.46 -14.58
CA SER A 191 -4.14 -4.93 -15.90
C SER A 191 -5.35 -4.68 -16.80
N LEU A 192 -6.38 -5.54 -16.74
CA LEU A 192 -7.62 -5.32 -17.48
C LEU A 192 -8.34 -4.06 -17.00
N LEU A 193 -8.47 -3.86 -15.69
CA LEU A 193 -9.07 -2.67 -15.11
C LEU A 193 -8.30 -1.42 -15.54
N TRP A 194 -6.97 -1.46 -15.50
CA TRP A 194 -6.13 -0.37 -15.99
C TRP A 194 -6.37 -0.08 -17.47
N TYR A 195 -6.36 -1.09 -18.33
CA TYR A 195 -6.61 -0.97 -19.77
C TYR A 195 -7.98 -0.31 -20.03
N GLN A 196 -9.03 -0.81 -19.37
CA GLN A 196 -10.39 -0.28 -19.51
C GLN A 196 -10.49 1.17 -19.02
N THR A 197 -9.83 1.50 -17.90
CA THR A 197 -9.88 2.85 -17.30
C THR A 197 -9.12 3.89 -18.10
N VAL A 198 -7.92 3.55 -18.55
CA VAL A 198 -7.01 4.51 -19.20
C VAL A 198 -7.34 4.64 -20.68
N LEU A 199 -7.47 3.51 -21.38
CA LEU A 199 -7.48 3.46 -22.84
C LEU A 199 -8.88 3.37 -23.44
N VAL A 200 -9.85 2.77 -22.75
CA VAL A 200 -11.20 2.53 -23.32
C VAL A 200 -12.22 3.55 -22.85
N SER A 201 -12.32 3.76 -21.53
CA SER A 201 -13.40 4.57 -20.96
C SER A 201 -13.11 6.08 -21.08
N SER A 202 -14.07 6.84 -21.58
CA SER A 202 -14.00 8.31 -21.65
C SER A 202 -14.51 8.99 -20.37
N LYS A 203 -15.21 8.26 -19.49
CA LYS A 203 -15.87 8.81 -18.30
C LYS A 203 -14.91 9.15 -17.14
N PRO A 204 -13.93 8.31 -16.77
CA PRO A 204 -13.01 8.62 -15.66
C PRO A 204 -12.19 9.87 -15.94
N LYS A 205 -12.07 10.71 -14.92
CA LYS A 205 -11.26 11.94 -15.00
C LYS A 205 -9.78 11.62 -15.17
N LEU A 206 -9.04 12.52 -15.81
CA LEU A 206 -7.61 12.35 -16.10
C LEU A 206 -6.78 11.99 -14.86
N PHE A 207 -7.09 12.57 -13.70
CA PHE A 207 -6.38 12.24 -12.45
C PHE A 207 -6.51 10.77 -12.06
N VAL A 208 -7.70 10.17 -12.23
CA VAL A 208 -7.95 8.75 -11.95
C VAL A 208 -7.17 7.88 -12.94
N LYS A 209 -7.11 8.29 -14.21
CA LYS A 209 -6.31 7.60 -15.24
C LYS A 209 -4.81 7.61 -14.91
N ILE A 210 -4.28 8.77 -14.51
CA ILE A 210 -2.87 8.92 -14.13
C ILE A 210 -2.56 8.17 -12.82
N GLY A 211 -3.49 8.16 -11.86
CA GLY A 211 -3.37 7.34 -10.66
C GLY A 211 -3.25 5.85 -10.99
N GLY A 212 -4.07 5.37 -11.93
CA GLY A 212 -3.98 4.01 -12.46
C GLY A 212 -2.63 3.71 -13.11
N THR A 213 -2.03 4.64 -13.86
CA THR A 213 -0.68 4.46 -14.44
C THR A 213 0.42 4.51 -13.37
N GLY A 214 0.26 5.32 -12.32
CA GLY A 214 1.25 5.48 -11.25
C GLY A 214 1.52 4.21 -10.45
N VAL A 215 0.56 3.27 -10.44
CA VAL A 215 0.71 1.93 -9.82
C VAL A 215 1.56 0.98 -10.69
N TYR A 216 1.73 1.25 -11.99
CA TYR A 216 2.44 0.37 -12.93
C TYR A 216 3.66 0.99 -13.65
N ASP A 217 3.82 2.32 -13.67
CA ASP A 217 4.80 3.02 -14.54
C ASP A 217 6.22 3.15 -13.97
N LYS A 218 6.60 2.35 -12.96
CA LYS A 218 7.99 2.33 -12.45
C LYS A 218 8.71 0.99 -12.48
N GLU A 219 8.14 -0.03 -13.10
CA GLU A 219 8.84 -1.30 -13.33
C GLU A 219 9.50 -1.38 -14.73
N SER A 220 9.07 -0.57 -15.70
CA SER A 220 9.45 -0.74 -17.12
C SER A 220 10.72 0.02 -17.58
N LYS A 221 11.38 0.84 -16.74
CA LYS A 221 12.48 1.72 -17.21
C LYS A 221 13.73 1.72 -16.32
N ARG A 222 14.26 0.54 -15.99
CA ARG A 222 15.70 0.45 -15.71
C ARG A 222 16.38 -0.47 -16.71
N PRO A 223 17.27 0.06 -17.58
CA PRO A 223 18.05 -0.79 -18.47
C PRO A 223 18.98 -1.66 -17.62
N VAL A 224 18.98 -2.96 -17.93
CA VAL A 224 20.00 -3.91 -17.48
C VAL A 224 21.33 -3.47 -18.09
N CYS A 225 22.13 -2.70 -17.35
CA CYS A 225 23.50 -2.43 -17.72
C CYS A 225 24.44 -3.23 -16.80
N SER A 226 24.93 -4.31 -17.38
CA SER A 226 26.18 -5.00 -17.07
C SER A 226 27.26 -4.06 -16.51
N GLN A 227 27.66 -4.27 -15.25
CA GLN A 227 28.95 -3.78 -14.77
C GLN A 227 29.81 -4.96 -14.33
N ARG A 228 30.72 -5.30 -15.24
CA ARG A 228 31.94 -6.09 -15.04
C ARG A 228 32.79 -5.41 -13.94
N PRO A 229 33.47 -6.13 -13.02
CA PRO A 229 34.26 -5.48 -11.98
C PRO A 229 35.54 -4.89 -12.58
N GLN A 230 35.72 -3.57 -12.49
CA GLN A 230 37.03 -2.95 -12.71
C GLN A 230 37.90 -3.15 -11.46
N LYS A 231 39.02 -3.84 -11.65
CA LYS A 231 40.15 -3.87 -10.70
C LYS A 231 40.62 -2.44 -10.45
N ILE A 232 40.51 -1.97 -9.21
CA ILE A 232 41.29 -0.84 -8.71
C ILE A 232 42.47 -1.43 -7.94
N THR A 233 43.58 -1.63 -8.65
CA THR A 233 44.92 -1.65 -8.05
C THR A 233 45.29 -0.22 -7.68
N ARG A 234 45.24 0.11 -6.39
CA ARG A 234 45.99 1.24 -5.83
C ARG A 234 46.98 0.71 -4.81
N ASN A 235 48.22 1.10 -5.02
CA ASN A 235 49.42 0.82 -4.24
C ASN A 235 49.18 0.87 -2.73
N LEU A 236 49.46 -0.24 -2.05
CA LEU A 236 49.79 -0.29 -0.63
C LEU A 236 51.21 -0.85 -0.53
N ASN A 237 52.18 -0.08 -0.99
CA ASN A 237 53.58 -0.20 -0.58
C ASN A 237 53.95 1.12 0.06
N ASN A 238 54.48 1.05 1.27
CA ASN A 238 54.82 2.14 2.20
C ASN A 238 53.64 2.64 3.02
N LEU A 239 53.41 2.00 4.16
CA LEU A 239 53.58 2.66 5.47
C LEU A 239 53.70 1.58 6.55
N ASP A 240 54.66 1.85 7.43
CA ASP A 240 55.36 0.95 8.33
C ASP A 240 54.56 0.10 9.33
N HIS A 241 55.23 -1.00 9.70
CA HIS A 241 55.23 -1.64 11.01
C HIS A 241 54.92 -0.69 12.16
N ASP A 242 53.74 -0.82 12.77
CA ASP A 242 53.46 -0.85 14.23
C ASP A 242 52.04 -0.37 14.52
N ASN A 243 51.07 -1.29 14.50
CA ASN A 243 49.99 -1.34 15.49
C ASN A 243 49.08 -2.55 15.22
N LYS A 244 49.52 -3.74 15.65
CA LYS A 244 48.59 -4.84 15.94
C LYS A 244 47.98 -4.59 17.33
N SER A 245 46.90 -3.84 17.42
CA SER A 245 45.83 -4.04 18.41
C SER A 245 44.76 -2.94 18.28
N LYS A 246 43.49 -3.36 18.42
CA LYS A 246 42.25 -2.56 18.51
C LYS A 246 41.63 -2.09 17.17
N ILE A 247 40.76 -2.94 16.61
CA ILE A 247 39.60 -2.49 15.83
C ILE A 247 38.39 -3.34 16.28
N PRO A 248 37.28 -2.73 16.78
CA PRO A 248 36.09 -3.46 17.22
C PRO A 248 35.31 -4.05 16.04
N ASP A 249 34.55 -5.10 16.34
CA ASP A 249 33.86 -6.04 15.45
C ASP A 249 32.63 -5.47 14.69
N GLY A 250 32.74 -4.24 14.17
CA GLY A 250 31.61 -3.47 13.62
C GLY A 250 31.56 -3.33 12.10
N GLN A 251 32.51 -3.87 11.34
CA GLN A 251 32.61 -3.63 9.89
C GLN A 251 32.43 -4.85 8.98
N ARG A 252 32.09 -6.02 9.54
CA ARG A 252 31.78 -7.22 8.73
C ARG A 252 30.30 -7.37 8.34
N GLU A 253 29.41 -6.59 8.95
CA GLU A 253 27.96 -6.63 8.71
C GLU A 253 27.51 -5.84 7.46
N LEU A 254 28.29 -4.86 6.99
CA LEU A 254 27.92 -3.99 5.85
C LEU A 254 27.93 -4.70 4.48
N GLY A 255 28.57 -5.87 4.39
CA GLY A 255 28.62 -6.68 3.16
C GLY A 255 27.41 -7.59 2.95
N VAL A 256 26.76 -8.04 4.03
CA VAL A 256 25.63 -9.00 3.96
C VAL A 256 24.29 -8.28 3.75
N VAL A 257 24.19 -7.00 4.13
CA VAL A 257 22.99 -6.17 3.95
C VAL A 257 22.71 -5.88 2.46
N LYS A 258 23.72 -5.89 1.59
CA LYS A 258 23.53 -5.60 0.16
C LYS A 258 22.93 -6.74 -0.65
N LEU A 259 22.96 -7.99 -0.18
CA LEU A 259 22.37 -9.12 -0.89
C LEU A 259 20.90 -9.40 -0.50
N LYS A 260 20.43 -8.85 0.62
CA LYS A 260 19.00 -8.84 0.98
C LYS A 260 18.13 -7.94 0.07
N HIS A 261 18.75 -7.11 -0.76
CA HIS A 261 18.07 -6.13 -1.63
C HIS A 261 17.49 -6.70 -2.93
N VAL A 262 17.67 -8.01 -3.23
CA VAL A 262 17.21 -8.61 -4.49
C VAL A 262 15.84 -9.31 -4.39
N ILE A 263 15.34 -9.57 -3.17
CA ILE A 263 14.03 -10.24 -2.95
C ILE A 263 12.96 -9.26 -2.41
N HIS A 264 13.22 -7.96 -2.50
CA HIS A 264 12.28 -6.90 -2.07
C HIS A 264 11.51 -6.25 -3.22
N PHE A 265 11.50 -6.87 -4.41
CA PHE A 265 10.72 -6.43 -5.57
C PHE A 265 9.55 -7.38 -5.84
N ALA A 266 8.59 -7.34 -4.94
CA ALA A 266 7.18 -7.44 -5.27
C ALA A 266 6.51 -6.37 -4.40
N TRP A 267 5.45 -5.74 -4.90
CA TRP A 267 4.60 -4.71 -4.25
C TRP A 267 5.08 -3.27 -4.42
#